data_AF-A0A2T3MWN7-F1
#
_entry.id   AF-A0A2T3MWN7-F1
#
_cell.length_a   1.000
_cell.length_b   1.000
_cell.length_c   1.000
_cell.angle_alpha   90.00
_cell.angle_beta   90.00
_cell.angle_gamma   90.00
#
_symmetry.space_group_name_H-M   'P 1'
#
loop_
_entity.id
_entity.type
_entity.pdbx_description
1 polymer ?
#
loop_
_entity_poly.entity_id
_entity_poly.type
_entity_poly.pdbx_seq_one_letter_code
_entity_poly.pdbx_strand_id
1 'polypeptide(L)'
;MTNYEHYLTVAEQIYPEVLRKLTTPWRIEYRDILPEQNQKGCLDVNFVAEDDTVFHRVKISADQVEMWPDKQPVNVALIEYIIRGAARMAPLRQAAYRKNLAYWLENCLQVVHSVVSCKAELQQAVSDNAYPYPSKVKLNGDYLPCWVLCEKEQQLVVSVIDSRTGHFGLTQNVDASQLVDSERWFEAQVIDSAEEAIDTAMEHVKDLVRSTDKHDDNEPKLLDAVKHPSASTLSPVVSVMLMMGIVVAFFVIFKIQLGF
;
A
#
# COMPACT_ATOMS: atom_id res chain seq x y z
N MET A 1 -6.69 -7.48 -29.43
CA MET A 1 -6.61 -7.08 -28.02
C MET A 1 -5.15 -6.92 -27.67
N THR A 2 -4.70 -5.70 -27.40
CA THR A 2 -3.34 -5.43 -26.89
C THR A 2 -3.25 -5.89 -25.42
N ASN A 3 -2.03 -6.06 -24.89
CA ASN A 3 -1.87 -6.35 -23.47
C ASN A 3 -2.43 -5.22 -22.59
N TYR A 4 -2.36 -3.97 -23.05
CA TYR A 4 -2.95 -2.84 -22.33
C TYR A 4 -4.48 -2.92 -22.27
N GLU A 5 -5.15 -3.24 -23.38
CA GLU A 5 -6.61 -3.46 -23.41
C GLU A 5 -7.02 -4.63 -22.51
N HIS A 6 -6.22 -5.70 -22.52
CA HIS A 6 -6.44 -6.85 -21.63
C HIS A 6 -6.33 -6.45 -20.15
N TYR A 7 -5.29 -5.71 -19.80
CA TYR A 7 -5.07 -5.17 -18.46
C TYR A 7 -6.26 -4.31 -17.99
N LEU A 8 -6.71 -3.36 -18.82
CA LEU A 8 -7.83 -2.49 -18.50
C LEU A 8 -9.11 -3.30 -18.25
N THR A 9 -9.39 -4.26 -19.12
CA THR A 9 -10.57 -5.14 -18.99
C THR A 9 -10.54 -5.91 -17.68
N VAL A 10 -9.37 -6.44 -17.28
CA VAL A 10 -9.21 -7.16 -16.02
C VAL A 10 -9.37 -6.22 -14.83
N ALA A 11 -8.75 -5.05 -14.85
CA ALA A 11 -8.85 -4.05 -13.78
C ALA A 11 -10.31 -3.58 -13.57
N GLU A 12 -11.07 -3.38 -14.67
CA GLU A 12 -12.49 -3.02 -14.64
C GLU A 12 -13.39 -4.11 -14.03
N GLN A 13 -13.02 -5.39 -14.16
CA GLN A 13 -13.73 -6.49 -13.53
C GLN A 13 -13.43 -6.61 -12.04
N ILE A 14 -12.20 -6.31 -11.61
CA ILE A 14 -11.79 -6.38 -10.20
C ILE A 14 -12.43 -5.25 -9.38
N TYR A 15 -12.51 -4.04 -9.95
CA TYR A 15 -13.01 -2.86 -9.26
C TYR A 15 -14.35 -3.04 -8.52
N PRO A 16 -15.44 -3.51 -9.17
CA PRO A 16 -16.72 -3.67 -8.49
C PRO A 16 -16.71 -4.76 -7.40
N GLU A 17 -15.89 -5.81 -7.55
CA GLU A 17 -15.79 -6.87 -6.55
C GLU A 17 -15.09 -6.39 -5.27
N VAL A 18 -13.99 -5.65 -5.42
CA VAL A 18 -13.29 -5.04 -4.29
C VAL A 18 -14.15 -3.95 -3.65
N LEU A 19 -14.82 -3.13 -4.46
CA LEU A 19 -15.74 -2.10 -3.97
C LEU A 19 -16.85 -2.69 -3.11
N ARG A 20 -17.56 -3.72 -3.58
CA ARG A 20 -18.63 -4.38 -2.83
C ARG A 20 -18.20 -4.90 -1.45
N LYS A 21 -16.91 -5.15 -1.24
CA LYS A 21 -16.35 -5.65 0.02
C LYS A 21 -15.92 -4.54 0.96
N LEU A 22 -15.64 -3.35 0.42
CA LEU A 22 -15.18 -2.18 1.15
C LEU A 22 -16.23 -1.06 1.23
N THR A 23 -17.45 -1.27 0.69
CA THR A 23 -18.56 -0.30 0.68
C THR A 23 -19.25 -0.06 2.02
N THR A 24 -18.79 -0.67 3.11
CA THR A 24 -19.28 -0.27 4.44
C THR A 24 -18.95 1.21 4.65
N PRO A 25 -19.83 2.02 5.25
CA PRO A 25 -19.52 3.40 5.57
C PRO A 25 -18.27 3.49 6.45
N TRP A 26 -17.34 4.38 6.09
CA TRP A 26 -16.14 4.65 6.90
C TRP A 26 -16.30 5.98 7.63
N ARG A 27 -15.71 6.07 8.82
CA ARG A 27 -15.57 7.29 9.61
C ARG A 27 -14.11 7.56 9.93
N ILE A 28 -13.80 8.84 10.10
CA ILE A 28 -12.47 9.32 10.50
C ILE A 28 -12.35 9.22 12.01
N GLU A 29 -11.26 8.67 12.52
CA GLU A 29 -10.95 8.64 13.94
C GLU A 29 -9.50 9.01 14.21
N TYR A 30 -9.29 9.87 15.21
CA TYR A 30 -7.97 10.12 15.76
C TYR A 30 -7.61 9.05 16.78
N ARG A 31 -6.38 8.55 16.72
CA ARG A 31 -5.86 7.69 17.79
C ARG A 31 -5.38 8.58 18.93
N ASP A 32 -5.85 8.32 20.16
CA ASP A 32 -5.32 8.95 21.38
C ASP A 32 -3.88 8.47 21.60
N ILE A 33 -2.91 9.21 21.07
CA ILE A 33 -1.49 8.96 21.36
C ILE A 33 -1.19 9.65 22.69
N LEU A 34 -0.73 8.86 23.68
CA LEU A 34 -0.21 9.36 24.95
C LEU A 34 0.73 10.56 24.70
N PRO A 35 0.59 11.66 25.46
CA PRO A 35 1.30 12.92 25.20
C PRO A 35 2.83 12.82 25.16
N GLU A 36 3.42 11.72 25.62
CA GLU A 36 4.87 11.48 25.60
C GLU A 36 5.43 11.11 24.21
N GLN A 37 4.61 10.58 23.29
CA GLN A 37 5.02 10.29 21.90
C GLN A 37 4.72 11.44 20.93
N ASN A 38 4.04 12.50 21.41
CA ASN A 38 3.70 13.70 20.64
C ASN A 38 4.87 14.67 20.40
N GLN A 39 6.12 14.25 20.62
CA GLN A 39 7.31 15.10 20.52
C GLN A 39 7.60 15.64 19.09
N LYS A 40 6.79 15.32 18.08
CA LYS A 40 6.95 15.80 16.70
C LYS A 40 5.71 16.47 16.06
N GLY A 41 4.60 16.64 16.78
CA GLY A 41 3.41 17.32 16.22
C GLY A 41 2.74 16.61 15.05
N CYS A 42 2.87 15.28 14.97
CA CYS A 42 2.18 14.43 14.00
C CYS A 42 1.06 13.64 14.70
N LEU A 43 -0.10 13.55 14.06
CA LEU A 43 -1.29 12.83 14.53
C LEU A 43 -1.57 11.64 13.62
N ASP A 44 -1.93 10.50 14.22
CA ASP A 44 -2.37 9.32 13.47
C ASP A 44 -3.90 9.37 13.29
N VAL A 45 -4.32 9.35 12.03
CA VAL A 45 -5.73 9.34 11.60
C VAL A 45 -6.05 7.99 10.97
N ASN A 46 -7.07 7.33 11.51
CA ASN A 46 -7.58 6.06 11.03
C ASN A 46 -8.91 6.26 10.29
N PHE A 47 -9.11 5.43 9.28
CA PHE A 47 -10.34 5.36 8.51
C PHE A 47 -10.97 4.04 8.88
N VAL A 48 -12.03 4.09 9.69
CA VAL A 48 -12.60 2.90 10.33
C VAL A 48 -14.01 2.63 9.85
N ALA A 49 -14.39 1.36 9.76
CA ALA A 49 -15.77 0.98 9.52
C ALA A 49 -16.65 1.19 10.77
N GLU A 50 -17.94 0.92 10.63
CA GLU A 50 -18.88 0.87 11.76
C GLU A 50 -18.53 -0.19 12.82
N ASP A 51 -17.86 -1.29 12.41
CA ASP A 51 -17.41 -2.38 13.29
C ASP A 51 -15.99 -2.16 13.87
N ASP A 52 -15.49 -0.93 13.81
CA ASP A 52 -14.15 -0.52 14.26
C ASP A 52 -12.98 -1.14 13.46
N THR A 53 -13.26 -1.79 12.32
CA THR A 53 -12.20 -2.24 11.41
C THR A 53 -11.46 -1.06 10.80
N VAL A 54 -10.15 -0.95 11.01
CA VAL A 54 -9.28 0.05 10.38
C VAL A 54 -8.98 -0.39 8.94
N PHE A 55 -9.46 0.38 7.97
CA PHE A 55 -9.18 0.16 6.55
C PHE A 55 -8.01 0.98 6.03
N HIS A 56 -7.75 2.14 6.62
CA HIS A 56 -6.68 3.02 6.16
C HIS A 56 -6.06 3.81 7.30
N ARG A 57 -4.77 4.14 7.15
CA ARG A 57 -4.00 4.90 8.14
C ARG A 57 -3.27 6.05 7.47
N VAL A 58 -3.35 7.24 8.05
CA VAL A 58 -2.64 8.43 7.59
C VAL A 58 -2.04 9.16 8.79
N LYS A 59 -0.77 9.50 8.67
CA LYS A 59 -0.07 10.39 9.59
C LYS A 59 -0.12 11.80 9.01
N ILE A 60 -0.67 12.71 9.79
CA ILE A 60 -0.81 14.12 9.41
C ILE A 60 -0.07 15.01 10.39
N SER A 61 0.32 16.20 9.95
CA SER A 61 0.81 17.24 10.85
C SER A 61 -0.34 18.04 11.48
N ALA A 62 -0.08 18.74 12.58
CA ALA A 62 -1.10 19.50 13.32
C ALA A 62 -1.83 20.57 12.47
N ASP A 63 -1.18 21.15 11.46
CA ASP A 63 -1.75 22.10 10.51
C ASP A 63 -2.73 21.46 9.50
N GLN A 64 -2.72 20.13 9.38
CA GLN A 64 -3.59 19.38 8.46
C GLN A 64 -4.83 18.80 9.16
N VAL A 65 -5.02 19.06 10.46
CA VAL A 65 -6.16 18.54 11.25
C VAL A 65 -7.50 18.93 10.65
N GLU A 66 -7.62 20.15 10.12
CA GLU A 66 -8.86 20.63 9.51
C GLU A 66 -9.27 19.84 8.25
N MET A 67 -8.33 19.14 7.61
CA MET A 67 -8.64 18.27 6.46
C MET A 67 -9.41 17.02 6.89
N TRP A 68 -9.24 16.57 8.15
CA TRP A 68 -9.70 15.29 8.67
C TRP A 68 -10.56 15.43 9.94
N PRO A 69 -11.69 16.13 9.87
CA PRO A 69 -12.53 16.34 11.06
C PRO A 69 -12.95 15.01 11.71
N ASP A 70 -12.73 14.91 13.02
CA ASP A 70 -12.99 13.69 13.81
C ASP A 70 -14.45 13.24 13.67
N LYS A 71 -14.66 11.92 13.59
CA LYS A 71 -15.96 11.24 13.48
C LYS A 71 -16.79 11.61 12.26
N GLN A 72 -16.22 12.33 11.29
CA GLN A 72 -16.91 12.60 10.03
C GLN A 72 -16.86 11.40 9.10
N PRO A 73 -17.88 11.22 8.25
CA PRO A 73 -17.86 10.19 7.23
C PRO A 73 -16.75 10.47 6.21
N VAL A 74 -16.06 9.41 5.80
CA VAL A 74 -15.05 9.49 4.74
C VAL A 74 -15.76 9.75 3.41
N ASN A 75 -15.21 10.66 2.60
CA ASN A 75 -15.74 10.93 1.27
C ASN A 75 -15.62 9.69 0.37
N VAL A 76 -16.70 9.32 -0.31
CA VAL A 76 -16.74 8.18 -1.25
C VAL A 76 -15.63 8.25 -2.30
N ALA A 77 -15.29 9.44 -2.79
CA ALA A 77 -14.21 9.61 -3.77
C ALA A 77 -12.84 9.12 -3.24
N LEU A 78 -12.58 9.24 -1.93
CA LEU A 78 -11.35 8.70 -1.32
C LEU A 78 -11.35 7.17 -1.34
N ILE A 79 -12.49 6.57 -0.97
CA ILE A 79 -12.67 5.12 -0.94
C ILE A 79 -12.51 4.56 -2.37
N GLU A 80 -13.18 5.17 -3.35
CA GLU A 80 -13.07 4.79 -4.76
C GLU A 80 -11.65 4.94 -5.29
N TYR A 81 -10.91 5.99 -4.91
CA TYR A 81 -9.51 6.16 -5.31
C TYR A 81 -8.61 5.04 -4.79
N ILE A 82 -8.75 4.67 -3.51
CA ILE A 82 -8.01 3.54 -2.91
C ILE A 82 -8.32 2.25 -3.67
N ILE A 83 -9.60 1.96 -3.89
CA ILE A 83 -10.05 0.74 -4.55
C ILE A 83 -9.59 0.68 -6.00
N ARG A 84 -9.67 1.80 -6.73
CA ARG A 84 -9.24 1.89 -8.12
C ARG A 84 -7.76 1.58 -8.26
N GLY A 85 -6.92 2.10 -7.37
CA GLY A 85 -5.49 1.76 -7.37
C GLY A 85 -5.24 0.28 -7.06
N ALA A 86 -5.97 -0.30 -6.11
CA ALA A 86 -5.88 -1.73 -5.80
C ALA A 86 -6.28 -2.61 -7.00
N ALA A 87 -7.39 -2.27 -7.66
CA ALA A 87 -7.88 -2.97 -8.85
C ALA A 87 -6.92 -2.88 -10.04
N ARG A 88 -6.24 -1.73 -10.19
CA ARG A 88 -5.20 -1.50 -11.20
C ARG A 88 -3.87 -2.17 -10.86
N MET A 89 -3.62 -2.49 -9.59
CA MET A 89 -2.39 -3.14 -9.16
C MET A 89 -2.50 -4.67 -9.17
N ALA A 90 -3.65 -5.21 -8.76
CA ALA A 90 -3.91 -6.63 -8.61
C ALA A 90 -3.54 -7.50 -9.83
N PRO A 91 -3.80 -7.09 -11.10
CA PRO A 91 -3.50 -7.93 -12.24
C PRO A 91 -2.02 -7.89 -12.69
N LEU A 92 -1.17 -7.09 -12.04
CA LEU A 92 0.23 -6.92 -12.41
C LEU A 92 1.14 -7.96 -11.74
N ARG A 93 1.77 -8.84 -12.52
CA ARG A 93 2.74 -9.84 -12.00
C ARG A 93 4.12 -9.28 -11.67
N GLN A 94 4.41 -8.06 -12.10
CA GLN A 94 5.69 -7.40 -11.83
C GLN A 94 5.92 -7.32 -10.32
N ALA A 95 7.05 -7.85 -9.83
CA ALA A 95 7.33 -7.94 -8.40
C ALA A 95 7.26 -6.59 -7.67
N ALA A 96 7.60 -5.49 -8.36
CA ALA A 96 7.49 -4.13 -7.83
C ALA A 96 6.04 -3.76 -7.50
N TYR A 97 5.05 -4.21 -8.28
CA TYR A 97 3.64 -3.88 -8.07
C TYR A 97 2.93 -4.92 -7.20
N ARG A 98 3.16 -6.21 -7.45
CA ARG A 98 2.47 -7.29 -6.73
C ARG A 98 2.69 -7.23 -5.21
N LYS A 99 3.92 -6.88 -4.78
CA LYS A 99 4.24 -6.76 -3.35
C LYS A 99 3.64 -5.53 -2.68
N ASN A 100 3.16 -4.57 -3.46
CA ASN A 100 2.66 -3.29 -2.97
C ASN A 100 1.18 -3.27 -2.64
N LEU A 101 0.43 -4.32 -2.98
CA LEU A 101 -1.03 -4.25 -2.89
C LEU A 101 -1.53 -4.06 -1.46
N ALA A 102 -0.94 -4.76 -0.49
CA ALA A 102 -1.23 -4.55 0.92
C ALA A 102 -0.85 -3.13 1.38
N TYR A 103 0.36 -2.67 1.01
CA TYR A 103 0.84 -1.34 1.39
C TYR A 103 -0.04 -0.23 0.80
N TRP A 104 -0.48 -0.39 -0.45
CA TRP A 104 -1.41 0.52 -1.13
C TRP A 104 -2.73 0.64 -0.38
N LEU A 105 -3.37 -0.49 -0.09
CA LEU A 105 -4.67 -0.51 0.59
C LEU A 105 -4.62 0.22 1.94
N GLU A 106 -3.50 0.13 2.65
CA GLU A 106 -3.36 0.71 3.98
C GLU A 106 -2.82 2.15 4.00
N ASN A 107 -1.91 2.52 3.06
CA ASN A 107 -1.10 3.74 3.17
C ASN A 107 -1.14 4.66 1.95
N CYS A 108 -1.87 4.36 0.87
CA CYS A 108 -1.79 5.19 -0.35
C CYS A 108 -2.15 6.67 -0.12
N LEU A 109 -3.08 6.99 0.79
CA LEU A 109 -3.43 8.39 1.10
C LEU A 109 -2.29 9.12 1.80
N GLN A 110 -1.39 8.44 2.51
CA GLN A 110 -0.18 9.06 3.06
C GLN A 110 0.67 9.71 1.96
N VAL A 111 0.78 9.03 0.82
CA VAL A 111 1.58 9.49 -0.32
C VAL A 111 0.88 10.65 -1.01
N VAL A 112 -0.43 10.57 -1.22
CA VAL A 112 -1.22 11.69 -1.76
C VAL A 112 -1.16 12.90 -0.83
N HIS A 113 -1.17 12.68 0.49
CA HIS A 113 -1.03 13.73 1.49
C HIS A 113 0.29 14.50 1.39
N SER A 114 1.36 13.86 0.93
CA SER A 114 2.66 14.51 0.80
C SER A 114 2.72 15.56 -0.32
N VAL A 115 1.73 15.57 -1.22
CA VAL A 115 1.72 16.42 -2.43
C VAL A 115 0.56 17.42 -2.47
N VAL A 116 -0.42 17.26 -1.59
CA VAL A 116 -1.56 18.17 -1.46
C VAL A 116 -1.44 19.00 -0.18
N SER A 117 -1.80 20.27 -0.28
CA SER A 117 -1.68 21.21 0.85
C SER A 117 -3.03 21.55 1.51
N CYS A 118 -4.15 21.21 0.86
CA CYS A 118 -5.48 21.50 1.38
C CYS A 118 -6.52 20.46 0.95
N LYS A 119 -7.69 20.50 1.61
CA LYS A 119 -8.81 19.58 1.36
C LYS A 119 -9.33 19.65 -0.08
N ALA A 120 -9.33 20.84 -0.69
CA ALA A 120 -9.80 21.02 -2.07
C ALA A 120 -8.87 20.32 -3.07
N GLU A 121 -7.55 20.46 -2.90
CA GLU A 121 -6.55 19.76 -3.72
C GLU A 121 -6.64 18.25 -3.56
N LEU A 122 -6.79 17.76 -2.32
CA LEU A 122 -6.99 16.33 -2.06
C LEU A 122 -8.24 15.82 -2.77
N GLN A 123 -9.37 16.53 -2.65
CA GLN A 123 -10.62 16.14 -3.28
C GLN A 123 -10.50 16.13 -4.81
N GLN A 124 -9.83 17.12 -5.40
CA GLN A 124 -9.57 17.15 -6.84
C GLN A 124 -8.70 15.97 -7.28
N ALA A 125 -7.62 15.68 -6.56
CA ALA A 125 -6.70 14.59 -6.89
C ALA A 125 -7.38 13.22 -6.87
N VAL A 126 -8.29 12.98 -5.92
CA VAL A 126 -8.94 11.67 -5.75
C VAL A 126 -10.21 11.48 -6.56
N SER A 127 -10.82 12.57 -7.04
CA SER A 127 -12.05 12.51 -7.85
C SER A 127 -11.78 12.20 -9.32
N ASP A 128 -10.54 12.34 -9.80
CA ASP A 128 -10.20 12.04 -11.19
C ASP A 128 -10.04 10.54 -11.42
N ASN A 129 -10.96 9.98 -12.21
CA ASN A 129 -11.01 8.57 -12.53
C ASN A 129 -9.82 8.09 -13.38
N ALA A 130 -9.08 8.99 -14.04
CA ALA A 130 -7.85 8.64 -14.75
C ALA A 130 -6.77 8.15 -13.77
N TYR A 131 -6.77 8.62 -12.52
CA TYR A 131 -5.78 8.30 -11.51
C TYR A 131 -6.35 7.40 -10.39
N PRO A 132 -5.52 6.62 -9.70
CA PRO A 132 -4.08 6.44 -9.89
C PRO A 132 -3.79 5.31 -10.89
N TYR A 133 -2.67 5.36 -11.59
CA TYR A 133 -2.27 4.28 -12.51
C TYR A 133 -0.78 3.95 -12.44
N PRO A 134 -0.40 2.70 -12.69
CA PRO A 134 0.99 2.29 -12.66
C PRO A 134 1.69 2.65 -13.98
N SER A 135 2.98 2.96 -13.95
CA SER A 135 3.76 3.33 -15.13
C SER A 135 5.27 3.13 -14.91
N LYS A 136 6.11 3.59 -15.83
CA LYS A 136 7.54 3.78 -15.60
C LYS A 136 7.91 5.22 -15.88
N VAL A 137 8.67 5.81 -14.97
CA VAL A 137 9.19 7.16 -15.12
C VAL A 137 10.68 7.11 -15.44
N LYS A 138 11.10 7.95 -16.39
CA LYS A 138 12.50 8.14 -16.74
C LYS A 138 13.12 9.22 -15.84
N LEU A 139 13.97 8.80 -14.90
CA LEU A 139 14.69 9.68 -13.99
C LEU A 139 16.19 9.37 -14.06
N ASN A 140 17.01 10.40 -14.21
CA ASN A 140 18.48 10.28 -14.24
C ASN A 140 19.03 9.26 -15.27
N GLY A 141 18.29 8.99 -16.34
CA GLY A 141 18.66 8.03 -17.38
C GLY A 141 18.08 6.62 -17.20
N ASP A 142 17.53 6.30 -16.03
CA ASP A 142 16.95 5.01 -15.70
C ASP A 142 15.41 5.04 -15.76
N TYR A 143 14.81 3.88 -16.07
CA TYR A 143 13.36 3.69 -16.02
C TYR A 143 12.96 2.99 -14.73
N LEU A 144 12.26 3.72 -13.86
CA LEU A 144 11.86 3.24 -12.55
C LEU A 144 10.35 2.98 -12.51
N PRO A 145 9.88 1.87 -11.90
CA PRO A 145 8.46 1.64 -11.71
C PRO A 145 7.88 2.70 -10.77
N CYS A 146 6.72 3.24 -11.12
CA CYS A 146 6.10 4.31 -10.34
C CYS A 146 4.57 4.24 -10.40
N TRP A 147 3.93 4.90 -9.46
CA TRP A 147 2.52 5.26 -9.54
C TRP A 147 2.37 6.70 -9.92
N VAL A 148 1.52 6.95 -10.91
CA VAL A 148 1.03 8.29 -11.21
C VAL A 148 -0.20 8.51 -10.34
N LEU A 149 -0.08 9.47 -9.42
CA LEU A 149 -1.03 9.67 -8.32
C LEU A 149 -2.14 10.64 -8.70
N CYS A 150 -1.78 11.74 -9.38
CA CYS A 150 -2.68 12.78 -9.84
C CYS A 150 -1.94 13.73 -10.79
N GLU A 151 -2.66 14.70 -11.33
CA GLU A 151 -2.11 15.84 -12.05
C GLU A 151 -2.20 17.12 -11.20
N LYS A 152 -1.10 17.87 -11.14
CA LYS A 152 -1.02 19.16 -10.45
C LYS A 152 -0.22 20.13 -11.32
N GLU A 153 -0.80 21.30 -11.59
CA GLU A 153 -0.13 22.37 -12.35
C GLU A 153 0.40 21.91 -13.73
N GLN A 154 -0.37 21.08 -14.46
CA GLN A 154 0.01 20.49 -15.76
C GLN A 154 1.19 19.51 -15.70
N GLN A 155 1.62 19.13 -14.50
CA GLN A 155 2.62 18.09 -14.28
C GLN A 155 1.98 16.89 -13.62
N LEU A 156 2.53 15.71 -13.94
CA LEU A 156 2.11 14.46 -13.35
C LEU A 156 2.87 14.26 -12.04
N VAL A 157 2.13 13.97 -10.97
CA VAL A 157 2.72 13.67 -9.68
C VAL A 157 2.93 12.18 -9.58
N VAL A 158 4.18 11.75 -9.48
CA VAL A 158 4.55 10.33 -9.43
C VAL A 158 5.21 9.96 -8.13
N SER A 159 4.93 8.76 -7.62
CA SER A 159 5.70 8.12 -6.57
C SER A 159 6.45 6.92 -7.13
N VAL A 160 7.78 6.96 -7.06
CA VAL A 160 8.63 5.86 -7.49
C VAL A 160 8.55 4.73 -6.47
N ILE A 161 8.40 3.49 -6.94
CA ILE A 161 8.43 2.31 -6.08
C ILE A 161 9.89 1.95 -5.78
N ASP A 162 10.26 1.94 -4.50
CA ASP A 162 11.57 1.47 -4.07
C ASP A 162 11.67 -0.05 -4.29
N SER A 163 12.61 -0.49 -5.12
CA SER A 163 12.80 -1.90 -5.46
C SER A 163 13.25 -2.76 -4.28
N ARG A 164 13.86 -2.15 -3.25
CA ARG A 164 14.39 -2.83 -2.05
C ARG A 164 13.31 -3.03 -1.01
N THR A 165 12.53 -1.99 -0.72
CA THR A 165 11.49 -2.04 0.32
C THR A 165 10.13 -2.43 -0.24
N GLY A 166 9.94 -2.29 -1.54
CA GLY A 166 8.63 -2.35 -2.16
C GLY A 166 7.84 -1.06 -1.95
N HIS A 167 8.14 -0.19 -0.99
CA HIS A 167 7.24 0.92 -0.64
C HIS A 167 7.27 2.10 -1.64
N PHE A 168 6.25 2.96 -1.53
CA PHE A 168 6.22 4.26 -2.20
C PHE A 168 7.36 5.13 -1.70
N GLY A 169 8.21 5.56 -2.63
CA GLY A 169 9.25 6.53 -2.41
C GLY A 169 8.72 7.97 -2.47
N LEU A 170 9.66 8.91 -2.39
CA LEU A 170 9.36 10.34 -2.48
C LEU A 170 8.64 10.68 -3.79
N THR A 171 7.64 11.53 -3.67
CA THR A 171 6.86 12.04 -4.80
C THR A 171 7.63 13.08 -5.58
N GLN A 172 7.48 13.07 -6.90
CA GLN A 172 8.12 14.01 -7.82
C GLN A 172 7.12 14.48 -8.86
N ASN A 173 7.21 15.74 -9.25
CA ASN A 173 6.48 16.27 -10.40
C ASN A 173 7.29 16.00 -11.66
N VAL A 174 6.65 15.43 -12.67
CA VAL A 174 7.29 15.07 -13.94
C VAL A 174 6.41 15.47 -15.11
N ASP A 175 7.05 15.75 -16.24
CA ASP A 175 6.33 15.98 -17.49
C ASP A 175 5.83 14.64 -18.05
N ALA A 176 4.71 14.66 -18.78
CA ALA A 176 4.15 13.47 -19.41
C ALA A 176 5.15 12.76 -20.36
N SER A 177 6.08 13.52 -20.95
CA SER A 177 7.15 12.98 -21.82
C SER A 177 8.18 12.12 -21.08
N GLN A 178 8.26 12.22 -19.76
CA GLN A 178 9.13 11.39 -18.91
C GLN A 178 8.50 10.04 -18.57
N LEU A 179 7.20 9.87 -18.77
CA LEU A 179 6.54 8.59 -18.61
C LEU A 179 6.70 7.72 -19.85
N VAL A 180 6.85 6.42 -19.63
CA VAL A 180 6.76 5.44 -20.70
C VAL A 180 5.31 5.35 -21.17
N ASP A 181 5.11 5.41 -22.48
CA ASP A 181 3.82 5.18 -23.11
C ASP A 181 3.17 3.88 -22.60
N SER A 182 1.89 3.97 -22.20
CA SER A 182 1.18 2.88 -21.55
C SER A 182 1.15 1.63 -22.43
N GLU A 183 0.87 1.75 -23.72
CA GLU A 183 0.82 0.59 -24.62
C GLU A 183 2.17 -0.12 -24.67
N ARG A 184 3.25 0.64 -24.87
CA ARG A 184 4.61 0.11 -24.89
C ARG A 184 5.04 -0.51 -23.57
N TRP A 185 4.62 0.05 -22.45
CA TRP A 185 4.97 -0.50 -21.14
C TRP A 185 4.35 -1.90 -20.95
N PHE A 186 3.12 -2.09 -21.44
CA PHE A 186 2.34 -3.33 -21.28
C PHE A 186 2.66 -4.42 -22.32
N GLU A 187 3.31 -4.11 -23.44
CA GLU A 187 3.66 -5.08 -24.50
C GLU A 187 4.40 -6.33 -23.98
N ALA A 188 5.26 -6.18 -22.97
CA ALA A 188 6.04 -7.28 -22.40
C ALA A 188 5.50 -7.80 -21.05
N GLN A 189 4.32 -7.35 -20.62
CA GLN A 189 3.79 -7.67 -19.29
C GLN A 189 2.91 -8.91 -19.32
N VAL A 190 3.12 -9.79 -18.34
CA VAL A 190 2.20 -10.88 -18.06
C VAL A 190 1.16 -10.38 -17.06
N ILE A 191 -0.10 -10.52 -17.45
CA ILE A 191 -1.26 -10.06 -16.71
C ILE A 191 -1.99 -11.31 -16.19
N ASP A 192 -2.35 -11.29 -14.91
CA ASP A 192 -3.16 -12.37 -14.32
C ASP A 192 -4.54 -12.43 -14.96
N SER A 193 -5.16 -13.61 -14.93
CA SER A 193 -6.59 -13.70 -15.29
C SER A 193 -7.44 -12.89 -14.30
N ALA A 194 -8.64 -12.49 -14.71
CA ALA A 194 -9.53 -11.74 -13.82
C ALA A 194 -9.85 -12.51 -12.53
N GLU A 195 -10.06 -13.83 -12.63
CA GLU A 195 -10.35 -14.68 -11.48
C GLU A 195 -9.17 -14.70 -10.48
N GLU A 196 -7.95 -14.96 -10.96
CA GLU A 196 -6.74 -14.96 -10.12
C GLU A 196 -6.46 -13.59 -9.47
N ALA A 197 -6.67 -12.52 -10.23
CA ALA A 197 -6.45 -11.16 -9.75
C ALA A 197 -7.51 -10.73 -8.73
N ILE A 198 -8.78 -11.13 -8.91
CA ILE A 198 -9.84 -10.94 -7.92
C ILE A 198 -9.51 -11.69 -6.64
N ASP A 199 -9.13 -12.97 -6.73
CA ASP A 199 -8.79 -13.77 -5.54
C ASP A 199 -7.62 -13.17 -4.76
N THR A 200 -6.58 -12.73 -5.47
CA THR A 200 -5.41 -12.06 -4.88
C THR A 200 -5.83 -10.76 -4.18
N ALA A 201 -6.60 -9.90 -4.85
CA ALA A 201 -7.10 -8.66 -4.26
C ALA A 201 -7.95 -8.93 -3.01
N MET A 202 -8.81 -9.94 -3.08
CA MET A 202 -9.68 -10.34 -1.98
C MET A 202 -8.93 -10.93 -0.79
N GLU A 203 -7.82 -11.64 -1.02
CA GLU A 203 -6.95 -12.12 0.04
C GLU A 203 -6.31 -10.96 0.79
N HIS A 204 -5.73 -9.99 0.08
CA HIS A 204 -5.14 -8.80 0.71
C HIS A 204 -6.18 -7.96 1.48
N VAL A 205 -7.39 -7.81 0.95
CA VAL A 205 -8.48 -7.13 1.67
C VAL A 205 -8.86 -7.89 2.94
N LYS A 206 -8.94 -9.23 2.90
CA LYS A 206 -9.24 -10.05 4.09
C LYS A 206 -8.12 -9.96 5.12
N ASP A 207 -6.87 -9.97 4.69
CA ASP A 207 -5.72 -9.86 5.59
C ASP A 207 -5.66 -8.49 6.27
N LEU A 208 -5.98 -7.42 5.54
CA LEU A 208 -6.12 -6.08 6.10
C LEU A 208 -7.17 -6.07 7.22
N VAL A 209 -8.37 -6.59 6.97
CA VAL A 209 -9.45 -6.69 7.97
C VAL A 209 -9.00 -7.50 9.20
N ARG A 210 -8.43 -8.69 8.99
CA ARG A 210 -7.96 -9.57 10.08
C ARG A 210 -6.80 -9.00 10.89
N SER A 211 -5.93 -8.23 10.27
CA SER A 211 -4.78 -7.60 10.95
C SER A 211 -5.24 -6.55 11.96
N THR A 212 -6.40 -5.94 11.72
CA THR A 212 -7.02 -4.98 12.63
C THR A 212 -7.63 -5.68 13.85
N ASP A 213 -8.33 -6.80 13.66
CA ASP A 213 -8.91 -7.60 14.76
C ASP A 213 -7.85 -8.10 15.76
N LYS A 214 -6.58 -8.16 15.34
CA LYS A 214 -5.46 -8.70 16.10
C LYS A 214 -4.48 -7.66 16.61
N HIS A 215 -4.90 -6.40 16.78
CA HIS A 215 -4.06 -5.40 17.45
C HIS A 215 -4.01 -5.61 18.97
N ASP A 216 -3.58 -6.80 19.36
CA ASP A 216 -2.97 -7.09 20.64
C ASP A 216 -1.48 -6.76 20.43
N ASP A 217 -0.93 -5.79 21.18
CA ASP A 217 0.47 -5.30 21.10
C ASP A 217 1.54 -6.37 21.43
N ASN A 218 1.17 -7.63 21.34
CA ASN A 218 2.02 -8.77 21.58
C ASN A 218 2.88 -9.07 20.34
N GLU A 219 4.19 -8.97 20.55
CA GLU A 219 5.25 -9.31 19.58
C GLU A 219 4.90 -10.58 18.78
N PRO A 220 5.08 -10.58 17.43
CA PRO A 220 4.69 -11.70 16.60
C PRO A 220 5.37 -12.97 17.08
N LYS A 221 4.56 -13.99 17.41
CA LYS A 221 5.09 -15.29 17.84
C LYS A 221 5.87 -15.90 16.69
N LEU A 222 6.98 -16.58 16.99
CA LEU A 222 7.83 -17.27 16.01
C LEU A 222 7.05 -18.19 15.06
N LEU A 223 5.90 -18.72 15.51
CA LEU A 223 5.02 -19.56 14.70
C LEU A 223 4.30 -18.80 13.57
N ASP A 224 4.02 -17.51 13.76
CA ASP A 224 3.36 -16.65 12.77
C ASP A 224 4.33 -16.24 11.66
N ALA A 225 5.61 -16.05 11.98
CA ALA A 225 6.66 -15.80 11.00
C ALA A 225 6.91 -17.00 10.06
N VAL A 226 6.68 -18.23 10.54
CA VAL A 226 6.78 -19.45 9.73
C VAL A 226 5.56 -19.63 8.81
N LYS A 227 4.37 -19.24 9.27
CA LYS A 227 3.14 -19.36 8.48
C LYS A 227 2.95 -18.23 7.47
N HIS A 228 3.44 -17.03 7.76
CA HIS A 228 3.30 -15.84 6.92
C HIS A 228 4.64 -15.10 6.76
N PRO A 229 5.59 -15.67 5.99
CA PRO A 229 6.95 -15.16 5.87
C PRO A 229 7.05 -13.78 5.19
N SER A 230 6.00 -13.35 4.48
CA SER A 230 5.93 -12.07 3.75
C SER A 230 5.26 -10.94 4.52
N ALA A 231 4.57 -11.21 5.63
CA ALA A 231 3.75 -10.23 6.35
C ALA A 231 4.41 -9.72 7.66
N SER A 232 5.46 -10.39 8.13
CA SER A 232 6.03 -10.13 9.46
C SER A 232 7.48 -9.67 9.36
N THR A 233 7.71 -8.36 9.50
CA THR A 233 9.04 -7.84 9.82
C THR A 233 9.33 -8.16 11.29
N LEU A 234 10.06 -9.25 11.54
CA LEU A 234 10.52 -9.61 12.87
C LEU A 234 11.32 -8.44 13.49
N SER A 235 11.14 -8.19 14.79
CA SER A 235 11.94 -7.21 15.51
C SER A 235 13.44 -7.57 15.40
N PRO A 236 14.36 -6.59 15.34
CA PRO A 236 15.79 -6.85 15.26
C PRO A 236 16.30 -7.79 16.36
N VAL A 237 15.68 -7.75 17.54
CA VAL A 237 16.03 -8.59 18.69
C VAL A 237 15.65 -10.05 18.45
N VAL A 238 14.44 -10.33 17.96
CA VAL A 238 13.99 -11.70 17.66
C VAL A 238 14.77 -12.29 16.48
N SER A 239 15.10 -11.48 15.48
CA SER A 239 15.94 -11.91 14.35
C SER A 239 17.33 -12.38 14.82
N VAL A 240 17.96 -11.64 15.75
CA VAL A 240 19.25 -12.02 16.35
C VAL A 240 19.11 -13.28 17.22
N MET A 241 18.04 -13.42 18.00
CA MET A 241 17.79 -14.62 18.80
C MET A 241 17.57 -15.87 17.93
N LEU A 242 16.84 -15.74 16.82
CA LEU A 242 16.64 -16.83 15.87
C LEU A 242 17.96 -17.25 15.23
N MET A 243 18.76 -16.28 14.77
CA MET A 243 20.10 -16.53 14.22
C MET A 243 20.99 -17.24 15.24
N MET A 244 21.01 -16.78 16.50
CA MET A 244 21.77 -17.45 17.55
C MET A 244 21.25 -18.86 17.86
N GLY A 245 19.93 -19.06 17.84
CA GLY A 245 19.34 -20.39 17.98
C GLY A 245 19.78 -21.35 16.89
N ILE A 246 19.82 -20.90 15.63
CA ILE A 246 20.32 -21.69 14.48
C ILE A 246 21.81 -22.01 14.67
N VAL A 247 22.63 -21.04 15.08
CA VAL A 247 24.06 -21.27 15.33
C VAL A 247 24.27 -22.28 16.46
N VAL A 248 23.54 -22.15 17.57
CA VAL A 248 23.63 -23.10 18.69
C VAL A 248 23.17 -24.49 18.26
N ALA A 249 22.04 -24.61 17.55
CA ALA A 249 21.56 -25.90 17.05
C ALA A 249 22.56 -26.53 16.08
N PHE A 250 23.15 -25.74 15.18
CA PHE A 250 24.21 -26.20 14.29
C PHE A 250 25.42 -26.71 15.08
N PHE A 251 25.90 -25.97 16.08
CA PHE A 251 27.02 -26.39 16.93
C PHE A 251 26.71 -27.65 17.74
N VAL A 252 25.48 -27.80 18.25
CA VAL A 252 25.05 -29.01 18.98
C VAL A 252 25.02 -30.21 18.05
N ILE A 253 24.42 -30.07 16.87
CA ILE A 253 24.38 -31.15 15.86
C ILE A 253 25.80 -31.51 15.40
N PHE A 254 26.64 -30.51 15.15
CA PHE A 254 28.03 -30.69 14.75
C PHE A 254 28.84 -31.39 15.83
N LYS A 255 28.65 -31.03 17.10
CA LYS A 255 29.27 -31.69 18.25
C LYS A 255 28.84 -33.16 18.36
N ILE A 256 27.54 -33.44 18.22
CA ILE A 256 26.97 -34.80 18.26
C ILE A 256 27.52 -35.66 17.10
N GLN A 257 27.64 -35.10 15.89
CA GLN A 257 28.16 -35.82 14.72
C GLN A 257 29.68 -36.03 14.75
N LEU A 258 30.45 -35.14 15.40
CA LEU A 258 31.91 -35.24 15.49
C LEU A 258 32.41 -35.94 16.76
N GLY A 259 31.53 -36.24 17.72
CA GLY A 259 31.85 -37.09 18.87
C GLY A 259 32.73 -36.44 19.95
N PHE A 260 32.62 -35.12 20.14
CA PHE A 260 33.21 -34.40 21.30
C PHE A 260 32.26 -34.29 22.49
#